data_AF-A0A7G6VUJ9-F1
#
_entry.id   AF-A0A7G6VUJ9-F1
#
_cell.length_a   1.000
_cell.length_b   1.000
_cell.length_c   1.000
_cell.angle_alpha   90.00
_cell.angle_beta   90.00
_cell.angle_gamma   90.00
#
_symmetry.space_group_name_H-M   'P 1'
#
loop_
_entity.id
_entity.type
_entity.pdbx_description
1 polymer ?
#
loop_
_entity_poly.entity_id
_entity_poly.type
_entity_poly.pdbx_seq_one_letter_code
_entity_poly.pdbx_strand_id
1 'polypeptide(L)'
;MPWDKHRPDTAHHYRGPYRRLRERLMAGNPDCAICGERPARIADHRTPICEGGPTTAENLQAICQPCSLTKTGKEGAAMRAAKRRARQRKALKA
;
A
#
# COMPACT_ATOMS: atom_id res chain seq x y z
N MET A 1 13.46 -24.17 -3.06
CA MET A 1 12.64 -24.80 -2.00
C MET A 1 11.16 -24.77 -2.39
N PRO A 2 10.34 -25.79 -2.04
CA PRO A 2 9.06 -26.07 -2.71
C PRO A 2 7.89 -25.12 -2.41
N TRP A 3 8.07 -24.09 -1.57
CA TRP A 3 7.02 -23.17 -1.13
C TRP A 3 6.88 -21.89 -1.98
N ASP A 4 7.72 -21.69 -2.99
CA ASP A 4 7.72 -20.46 -3.81
C ASP A 4 6.74 -20.50 -5.00
N LYS A 5 6.07 -21.63 -5.24
CA LYS A 5 5.33 -21.89 -6.49
C LYS A 5 3.93 -21.26 -6.56
N HIS A 6 3.42 -20.74 -5.45
CA HIS A 6 2.07 -20.17 -5.34
C HIS A 6 2.06 -18.77 -4.73
N ARG A 7 3.20 -18.08 -4.67
CA ARG A 7 3.15 -16.65 -4.36
C ARG A 7 2.42 -15.97 -5.53
N PRO A 8 1.28 -15.30 -5.29
CA PRO A 8 0.67 -14.49 -6.34
C PRO A 8 1.73 -13.50 -6.83
N ASP A 9 1.81 -13.34 -8.16
CA ASP A 9 2.76 -12.45 -8.83
C ASP A 9 2.46 -10.98 -8.54
N THR A 10 2.63 -10.63 -7.27
CA THR A 10 2.53 -9.28 -6.73
C THR A 10 3.74 -8.45 -7.16
N ALA A 11 4.82 -9.09 -7.63
CA ALA A 11 6.03 -8.44 -8.12
C ALA A 11 5.81 -7.75 -9.49
N HIS A 12 4.92 -8.27 -10.34
CA HIS A 12 4.58 -7.64 -11.61
C HIS A 12 4.00 -6.23 -11.45
N HIS A 13 3.25 -5.97 -10.37
CA HIS A 13 2.67 -4.65 -10.09
C HIS A 13 3.71 -3.57 -9.72
N TYR A 14 4.91 -3.98 -9.29
CA TYR A 14 6.02 -3.07 -8.93
C TYR A 14 7.09 -2.94 -10.04
N ARG A 15 6.87 -3.54 -11.22
CA ARG A 15 7.86 -3.58 -12.32
C ARG A 15 7.84 -2.30 -13.17
N GLY A 16 8.52 -2.31 -14.32
CA GLY A 16 8.81 -1.17 -15.21
C GLY A 16 7.87 0.05 -15.24
N PRO A 17 6.54 -0.09 -15.39
CA PRO A 17 5.62 1.05 -15.33
C PRO A 17 5.61 1.79 -13.98
N TYR A 18 5.63 1.06 -12.86
CA TYR A 18 5.71 1.65 -11.51
C TYR A 18 6.99 2.46 -11.32
N ARG A 19 8.13 1.96 -11.80
CA ARG A 19 9.42 2.68 -11.68
C ARG A 19 9.36 4.04 -12.40
N ARG A 20 8.85 4.07 -13.63
CA ARG A 20 8.69 5.31 -14.42
C ARG A 20 7.70 6.28 -13.79
N LEU A 21 6.58 5.76 -13.28
CA LEU A 21 5.58 6.55 -12.56
C LEU A 21 6.14 7.15 -11.27
N ARG A 22 6.89 6.35 -10.49
CA ARG A 22 7.55 6.78 -9.27
C ARG A 22 8.58 7.88 -9.55
N GLU A 23 9.43 7.71 -10.55
CA GLU A 23 10.43 8.72 -10.91
C GLU A 23 9.76 10.05 -11.30
N ARG A 24 8.70 10.01 -12.12
CA ARG A 24 7.92 11.22 -12.47
C ARG A 24 7.23 11.85 -11.26
N LEU A 25 6.63 11.03 -10.40
CA LEU A 25 5.90 11.51 -9.22
C LEU A 25 6.84 12.18 -8.21
N MET A 26 8.03 11.60 -7.99
CA MET A 26 9.05 12.14 -7.09
C MET A 26 9.75 13.37 -7.68
N ALA A 27 9.87 13.48 -9.01
CA ALA A 27 10.43 14.66 -9.67
C ALA A 27 9.49 15.88 -9.59
N GLY A 28 8.17 15.66 -9.58
CA GLY A 28 7.18 16.74 -9.54
C GLY A 28 6.70 17.16 -8.14
N ASN A 29 6.80 16.29 -7.13
CA ASN A 29 6.28 16.57 -5.79
C ASN A 29 7.42 16.51 -4.76
N PRO A 30 8.03 17.66 -4.40
CA PRO A 30 9.06 17.68 -3.37
C PRO A 30 8.49 17.35 -1.99
N ASP A 31 7.26 17.77 -1.70
CA ASP A 31 6.65 17.67 -0.37
C ASP A 31 5.62 16.54 -0.24
N CYS A 32 5.42 16.10 0.99
CA CYS A 32 4.46 15.06 1.31
C CYS A 32 3.02 15.51 1.07
N ALA A 33 2.27 14.76 0.26
CA ALA A 33 0.86 15.03 -0.03
C ALA A 33 -0.09 14.94 1.19
N ILE A 34 0.37 14.38 2.32
CA ILE A 34 -0.42 14.23 3.56
C ILE A 34 -0.12 15.36 4.54
N CYS A 35 1.17 15.61 4.83
CA CYS A 35 1.56 16.56 5.87
C CYS A 35 2.10 17.89 5.33
N GLY A 36 2.47 17.98 4.05
CA GLY A 36 3.02 19.18 3.41
C GLY A 36 4.39 19.68 3.93
N GLU A 37 4.85 19.18 5.07
CA GLU A 37 5.99 19.74 5.80
C GLU A 37 7.31 18.99 5.59
N ARG A 38 7.27 17.78 5.02
CA ARG A 38 8.46 16.92 4.87
C ARG A 38 8.60 16.47 3.43
N PRO A 39 9.84 16.24 2.97
CA PRO A 39 10.06 15.78 1.62
C PRO A 39 9.45 14.39 1.41
N ALA A 40 8.76 14.22 0.29
CA ALA A 40 8.25 12.92 -0.11
C ALA A 40 9.40 11.97 -0.45
N ARG A 41 9.36 10.75 0.10
CA ARG A 41 10.38 9.71 -0.13
C ARG A 41 9.79 8.40 -0.64
N ILE A 42 8.48 8.24 -0.49
CA ILE A 42 7.75 7.01 -0.74
C ILE A 42 6.62 7.33 -1.72
N ALA A 43 6.50 6.50 -2.77
CA ALA A 43 5.32 6.47 -3.61
C ALA A 43 4.37 5.42 -3.04
N ASP A 44 3.30 5.85 -2.40
CA ASP A 44 2.30 5.01 -1.76
C ASP A 44 1.08 4.86 -2.65
N HIS A 45 0.44 3.69 -2.65
CA HIS A 45 -0.82 3.50 -3.37
C HIS A 45 -1.97 3.99 -2.49
N ARG A 46 -2.77 4.96 -2.95
CA ARG A 46 -3.94 5.46 -2.22
C ARG A 46 -4.87 4.30 -1.87
N THR A 47 -5.25 3.51 -2.87
CA THR A 47 -5.91 2.20 -2.71
C THR A 47 -4.84 1.11 -2.74
N PRO A 48 -4.66 0.32 -1.67
CA PRO A 48 -3.68 -0.75 -1.63
C PRO A 48 -3.89 -1.79 -2.73
N ILE A 49 -2.80 -2.37 -3.24
CA ILE A 49 -2.85 -3.48 -4.20
C ILE A 49 -3.65 -4.67 -3.63
N CYS A 50 -3.57 -4.88 -2.31
CA CYS A 50 -4.32 -5.92 -1.60
C CYS A 50 -5.85 -5.75 -1.70
N GLU A 51 -6.33 -4.53 -1.95
CA GLU A 51 -7.75 -4.21 -2.15
C GLU A 51 -8.13 -4.12 -3.64
N GLY A 52 -7.20 -4.41 -4.56
CA GLY A 52 -7.41 -4.30 -6.00
C GLY A 52 -7.04 -2.92 -6.58
N GLY A 53 -6.29 -2.10 -5.85
CA GLY A 53 -5.84 -0.79 -6.35
C GLY A 53 -4.90 -0.91 -7.56
N PRO A 54 -5.18 -0.23 -8.69
CA PRO A 54 -4.33 -0.29 -9.87
C PRO A 54 -3.05 0.53 -9.69
N THR A 55 -1.97 0.14 -10.37
CA THR A 55 -0.69 0.88 -10.36
C THR A 55 -0.72 2.03 -11.40
N THR A 56 -1.55 3.04 -11.16
CA THR A 56 -1.70 4.23 -12.04
C THR A 56 -1.15 5.49 -11.36
N ALA A 57 -0.84 6.53 -12.16
CA ALA A 57 -0.37 7.82 -11.63
C ALA A 57 -1.38 8.43 -10.64
N GLU A 58 -2.67 8.25 -10.90
CA GLU A 58 -3.78 8.77 -10.08
C GLU A 58 -3.88 8.06 -8.73
N ASN A 59 -3.54 6.77 -8.69
CA ASN A 59 -3.57 5.99 -7.46
C ASN A 59 -2.25 6.09 -6.67
N LEU A 60 -1.20 6.70 -7.24
CA LEU A 60 0.08 6.88 -6.57
C LEU A 60 0.17 8.26 -5.91
N GLN A 61 0.57 8.29 -4.65
CA GLN A 61 0.76 9.52 -3.89
C GLN A 61 2.18 9.60 -3.32
N ALA A 62 2.78 10.79 -3.39
CA ALA A 62 4.09 11.08 -2.84
C ALA A 62 3.95 11.41 -1.35
N ILE A 63 4.46 10.53 -0.48
CA ILE A 63 4.35 10.72 0.98
C ILE A 63 5.69 10.57 1.68
N CYS A 64 5.81 11.18 2.85
CA CYS A 64 6.96 11.00 3.72
C CYS A 64 6.85 9.66 4.47
N GLN A 65 8.01 9.15 4.91
CA GLN A 65 8.13 7.90 5.65
C GLN A 65 7.21 7.79 6.90
N PRO A 66 7.10 8.79 7.78
CA PRO A 66 6.25 8.67 8.98
C PRO A 66 4.75 8.61 8.64
N CYS A 67 4.30 9.33 7.61
CA CYS A 67 2.92 9.28 7.15
C CYS A 67 2.60 7.91 6.52
N SER A 68 3.54 7.35 5.75
CA SER A 68 3.43 5.98 5.21
C SER A 68 3.33 4.95 6.33
N LEU A 69 4.22 5.00 7.32
CA LEU A 69 4.20 4.09 8.47
C LEU A 69 2.89 4.18 9.27
N THR A 70 2.38 5.40 9.46
CA THR A 70 1.10 5.63 10.14
C THR A 70 -0.05 5.02 9.36
N LYS A 71 -0.08 5.19 8.03
CA LYS A 71 -1.11 4.62 7.15
C LYS A 71 -1.07 3.09 7.21
N THR A 72 0.10 2.48 6.98
CA THR A 72 0.28 1.03 7.07
C THR A 72 -0.07 0.48 8.45
N GLY A 73 0.25 1.22 9.52
CA GLY A 73 -0.12 0.86 10.89
C GLY A 73 -1.64 0.81 11.09
N LYS A 74 -2.36 1.84 10.59
CA LYS A 74 -3.83 1.91 10.62
C LYS A 74 -4.47 0.80 9.78
N GLU A 75 -4.00 0.58 8.57
CA GLU A 75 -4.46 -0.48 7.65
C GLU A 75 -4.24 -1.88 8.28
N GLY A 76 -3.05 -2.11 8.83
CA GLY A 76 -2.72 -3.35 9.52
C GLY A 76 -3.58 -3.60 10.76
N ALA A 77 -3.88 -2.55 11.54
CA ALA A 77 -4.78 -2.64 12.69
C ALA A 77 -6.22 -2.97 12.25
N ALA A 78 -6.70 -2.32 11.19
CA ALA A 78 -8.03 -2.57 10.61
C ALA A 78 -8.17 -4.02 10.10
N MET A 79 -7.19 -4.52 9.34
CA MET A 79 -7.16 -5.92 8.89
C MET A 79 -7.17 -6.92 10.07
N ARG A 80 -6.37 -6.67 11.11
CA ARG A 80 -6.37 -7.51 12.32
C ARG A 80 -7.74 -7.50 13.01
N ALA A 81 -8.38 -6.35 13.11
CA ALA A 81 -9.72 -6.23 13.69
C ALA A 81 -10.77 -6.97 12.85
N ALA A 82 -10.74 -6.83 11.52
CA ALA A 82 -11.63 -7.55 10.60
C ALA A 82 -11.48 -9.07 10.74
N LYS A 83 -10.24 -9.57 10.80
CA LYS A 83 -9.95 -11.00 11.00
C LYS A 83 -10.47 -11.51 12.35
N ARG A 84 -10.34 -10.72 13.42
CA ARG A 84 -10.92 -11.07 14.74
C ARG A 84 -12.44 -11.16 14.68
N ARG A 85 -13.12 -10.18 14.06
CA ARG A 85 -14.58 -10.18 13.89
C ARG A 85 -15.07 -11.38 13.07
N ALA A 86 -14.37 -11.71 11.98
CA ALA A 86 -14.69 -12.87 11.16
C ALA A 86 -14.57 -14.20 11.94
N ARG A 87 -13.53 -14.34 12.79
CA ARG A 87 -13.37 -15.49 13.68
C ARG A 87 -14.50 -15.60 14.70
N GLN A 88 -14.87 -14.49 15.35
CA GLN A 88 -15.98 -14.45 16.31
C GLN A 88 -17.31 -14.84 15.66
N ARG A 89 -17.62 -14.31 14.47
CA ARG A 89 -18.83 -14.68 13.71
C ARG A 89 -18.89 -16.17 13.36
N LYS A 90 -17.74 -16.79 13.08
CA LYS A 90 -17.67 -18.23 12.79
C LYS A 90 -17.91 -19.07 14.04
N ALA A 91 -17.39 -18.64 15.20
CA ALA A 91 -17.60 -19.31 16.47
C ALA A 91 -19.05 -19.21 16.98
N LEU A 92 -19.74 -18.11 16.71
CA LEU A 92 -21.16 -17.93 17.05
C LEU A 92 -22.14 -18.72 16.16
N LYS A 93 -21.67 -19.22 15.01
CA LYS A 93 -22.46 -20.03 14.06
C LYS A 93 -22.16 -21.53 14.15
N ALA A 94 -21.23 -21.93 15.00
CA ALA A 94 -20.87 -23.32 15.28
C ALA A 94 -21.50 -23.75 16.60
#